data_AF-A0A0B7MF12-F1
#
_entry.id   AF-A0A0B7MF12-F1
#
_cell.length_a   1.000
_cell.length_b   1.000
_cell.length_c   1.000
_cell.angle_alpha   90.00
_cell.angle_beta   90.00
_cell.angle_gamma   90.00
#
_symmetry.space_group_name_H-M   'P 1'
#
loop_
_entity.id
_entity.type
_entity.pdbx_description
1 polymer ?
#
loop_
_entity_poly.entity_id
_entity_poly.type
_entity_poly.pdbx_seq_one_letter_code
_entity_poly.pdbx_strand_id
1 'polypeptide(L)'
;MDKSFVLSCLKRALSCQRPEIINSDQGGHFTNPDYIKLLEDNGVKISMDGKGQCLDNARTERFFRTLKYERIYELVPNAVEFE
;
A
#
# COMPACT_ATOMS: atom_id res chain seq x y z
N MET A 1 2.93 -12.16 -9.69
CA MET A 1 3.17 -10.93 -8.91
C MET A 1 3.82 -11.34 -7.60
N ASP A 2 4.99 -10.78 -7.26
CA ASP A 2 5.74 -11.18 -6.07
C ASP A 2 5.06 -10.64 -4.80
N LYS A 3 4.55 -11.56 -3.97
CA LYS A 3 3.88 -11.25 -2.70
C LYS A 3 4.85 -10.97 -1.56
N SER A 4 6.11 -11.41 -1.70
CA SER A 4 7.12 -11.30 -0.65
C SER A 4 7.49 -9.85 -0.34
N PHE A 5 7.44 -8.98 -1.35
CA PHE A 5 7.68 -7.56 -1.20
C PHE A 5 6.66 -6.91 -0.25
N VAL A 6 5.36 -7.12 -0.46
CA VAL A 6 4.30 -6.52 0.36
C VAL A 6 4.38 -7.01 1.81
N LEU A 7 4.62 -8.31 2.01
CA LEU A 7 4.80 -8.88 3.35
C LEU A 7 6.02 -8.29 4.07
N SER A 8 7.14 -8.11 3.36
CA SER A 8 8.36 -7.52 3.92
C SER A 8 8.14 -6.06 4.30
N CYS A 9 7.47 -5.29 3.44
CA CYS A 9 7.10 -3.91 3.72
C CYS A 9 6.17 -3.80 4.94
N LEU A 10 5.15 -4.65 5.03
CA LEU A 10 4.23 -4.67 6.16
C LEU A 10 4.94 -5.03 7.47
N LYS A 11 5.81 -6.06 7.48
CA LYS A 11 6.61 -6.41 8.66
C LYS A 11 7.45 -5.23 9.15
N ARG A 12 8.10 -4.52 8.23
CA ARG A 12 8.90 -3.32 8.57
C ARG A 12 8.02 -2.18 9.11
N ALA A 13 6.84 -1.96 8.54
CA ALA A 13 5.92 -0.95 9.05
C ALA A 13 5.47 -1.28 10.48
N LEU A 14 5.05 -2.53 10.72
CA LEU A 14 4.59 -3.01 12.03
C LEU A 14 5.69 -3.01 13.11
N SER A 15 6.97 -3.16 12.73
CA SER A 15 8.07 -3.01 13.68
C SER A 15 8.28 -1.57 14.17
N CYS A 16 7.78 -0.58 13.42
CA CYS A 16 7.90 0.83 13.78
C CYS A 16 6.63 1.36 14.44
N GLN A 17 5.47 0.99 13.91
CA GLN A 17 4.17 1.51 14.35
C GLN A 17 3.08 0.47 14.15
N ARG A 18 2.16 0.35 15.11
CA ARG A 18 0.99 -0.51 15.01
C ARG A 18 -0.29 0.32 14.94
N PRO A 19 -0.95 0.42 13.77
CA PRO A 19 -2.21 1.14 13.65
C PRO A 19 -3.36 0.33 14.25
N GLU A 20 -4.45 0.99 14.65
CA GLU A 20 -5.67 0.29 15.06
C GLU A 20 -6.36 -0.36 13.84
N ILE A 21 -6.39 0.36 12.72
CA ILE A 21 -7.01 -0.06 11.46
C ILE A 21 -6.00 0.18 10.33
N ILE A 22 -5.88 -0.79 9.42
CA ILE A 22 -5.23 -0.60 8.12
C ILE A 22 -6.30 -0.58 7.03
N ASN A 23 -6.24 0.40 6.13
CA ASN A 23 -7.11 0.48 4.97
C ASN A 23 -6.36 0.07 3.70
N SER A 24 -7.00 -0.72 2.82
CA SER A 24 -6.44 -1.11 1.53
C SER A 24 -7.52 -1.28 0.46
N ASP A 25 -7.14 -1.28 -0.81
CA ASP A 25 -8.02 -1.76 -1.86
C ASP A 25 -8.20 -3.30 -1.78
N GLN A 26 -9.05 -3.85 -2.67
CA GLN A 26 -9.30 -5.29 -2.78
C GLN A 26 -8.36 -6.01 -3.77
N GLY A 27 -7.18 -5.45 -4.02
CA GLY A 27 -6.17 -6.04 -4.90
C GLY A 27 -5.62 -7.37 -4.37
N GLY A 28 -5.09 -8.19 -5.28
CA GLY A 28 -4.60 -9.54 -4.97
C GLY A 28 -3.48 -9.62 -3.93
N HIS A 29 -2.77 -8.50 -3.69
CA HIS A 29 -1.78 -8.40 -2.63
C HIS A 29 -2.39 -8.28 -1.24
N PHE A 30 -3.44 -7.49 -1.09
CA PHE A 30 -4.07 -7.19 0.20
C PHE A 30 -5.17 -8.18 0.56
N THR A 31 -5.72 -8.89 -0.43
CA THR A 31 -6.60 -10.04 -0.25
C THR A 31 -5.84 -11.36 -0.06
N ASN A 32 -4.50 -11.31 0.00
CA ASN A 32 -3.67 -12.49 0.23
C ASN A 32 -3.82 -13.01 1.67
N PRO A 33 -4.06 -14.32 1.89
CA PRO A 33 -4.18 -14.89 3.23
C PRO A 33 -2.99 -14.59 4.15
N ASP A 34 -1.76 -14.61 3.63
CA ASP A 34 -0.58 -14.30 4.45
C ASP A 34 -0.55 -12.85 4.94
N TYR A 35 -1.08 -11.92 4.13
CA TYR A 35 -1.15 -10.50 4.47
C TYR A 35 -2.20 -10.27 5.56
N ILE A 36 -3.38 -10.88 5.38
CA ILE A 36 -4.48 -10.84 6.35
C ILE A 36 -4.02 -11.43 7.68
N LYS A 37 -3.45 -12.64 7.66
CA LYS A 37 -2.95 -13.31 8.86
C LYS A 37 -1.92 -12.47 9.60
N LEU A 38 -0.98 -11.85 8.88
CA LEU A 38 0.04 -11.00 9.52
C LEU A 38 -0.58 -9.80 10.26
N LEU A 39 -1.65 -9.21 9.73
CA LEU A 39 -2.37 -8.11 10.39
C LEU A 39 -3.15 -8.59 11.61
N GLU A 40 -3.86 -9.72 11.47
CA GLU A 40 -4.62 -10.35 12.55
C GLU A 40 -3.70 -10.77 13.72
N ASP A 41 -2.56 -11.39 13.44
CA ASP A 41 -1.55 -11.78 14.42
C ASP A 41 -0.98 -10.56 15.19
N ASN A 42 -1.04 -9.37 14.58
CA ASN A 42 -0.64 -8.11 15.21
C ASN A 42 -1.84 -7.34 15.82
N GLY A 43 -3.04 -7.90 15.81
CA GLY A 43 -4.24 -7.26 16.34
C GLY A 43 -4.63 -5.97 15.61
N VAL A 44 -4.31 -5.87 14.31
CA VAL A 44 -4.68 -4.74 13.45
C VAL A 44 -5.98 -5.08 12.74
N LYS A 45 -6.99 -4.20 12.85
CA LYS A 45 -8.26 -4.36 12.13
C LYS A 45 -8.05 -4.06 10.64
N ILE A 46 -8.72 -4.81 9.78
CA ILE A 46 -8.60 -4.66 8.33
C ILE A 46 -9.87 -3.96 7.81
N SER A 47 -9.68 -2.87 7.08
CA SER A 47 -10.71 -2.19 6.30
C SER A 47 -10.34 -2.27 4.84
N MET A 48 -11.28 -2.68 3.98
CA MET A 48 -11.05 -2.72 2.53
C MET A 48 -12.04 -1.81 1.81
N ASP A 49 -11.55 -1.10 0.81
CA ASP A 49 -12.36 -0.22 -0.04
C ASP A 49 -13.48 -1.00 -0.73
N GLY A 50 -14.55 -0.28 -1.10
CA GLY A 50 -15.63 -0.88 -1.87
C GLY A 50 -15.19 -1.29 -3.27
N LYS A 51 -15.74 -2.41 -3.76
CA LYS A 51 -15.45 -2.84 -5.13
C LYS A 51 -15.94 -1.80 -6.14
N GLY A 52 -15.02 -1.28 -6.96
CA GLY A 52 -15.33 -0.25 -7.95
C GLY A 52 -15.50 1.16 -7.38
N GLN A 53 -15.17 1.39 -6.11
CA GLN A 53 -15.26 2.70 -5.46
C GLN A 53 -13.91 3.43 -5.53
N CYS A 54 -13.61 4.08 -6.66
CA CYS A 54 -12.33 4.78 -6.87
C CYS A 54 -12.08 5.94 -5.89
N LEU A 55 -13.15 6.52 -5.33
CA LEU A 55 -13.04 7.65 -4.41
C LEU A 55 -12.43 7.27 -3.05
N ASP A 56 -12.57 6.01 -2.63
CA ASP A 56 -12.00 5.51 -1.38
C ASP A 56 -10.47 5.61 -1.40
N ASN A 57 -9.85 5.38 -2.56
CA ASN A 57 -8.41 5.39 -2.76
C ASN A 57 -7.83 6.79 -3.10
N ALA A 58 -8.67 7.80 -3.35
CA ALA A 58 -8.24 9.10 -3.89
C ALA A 58 -7.18 9.81 -3.02
N ARG A 59 -7.25 9.65 -1.69
CA ARG A 59 -6.26 10.23 -0.76
C ARG A 59 -4.90 9.55 -0.90
N THR A 60 -4.88 8.23 -0.97
CA THR A 60 -3.68 7.41 -1.14
C THR A 60 -3.01 7.71 -2.48
N GLU A 61 -3.78 7.78 -3.56
CA GLU A 61 -3.28 8.15 -4.89
C GLU A 61 -2.67 9.55 -4.91
N ARG A 62 -3.33 10.53 -4.28
CA ARG A 62 -2.81 11.89 -4.16
C ARG A 62 -1.48 11.93 -3.43
N PHE A 63 -1.35 11.18 -2.33
CA PHE A 63 -0.10 11.06 -1.58
C PHE A 63 1.03 10.49 -2.45
N PHE A 64 0.80 9.35 -3.11
CA PHE A 64 1.82 8.73 -3.94
C PHE A 64 2.17 9.56 -5.17
N ARG A 65 1.20 10.30 -5.74
CA ARG A 65 1.48 11.26 -6.81
C ARG A 65 2.48 12.31 -6.34
N THR A 66 2.20 12.99 -5.24
CA THR A 66 3.12 14.00 -4.67
C THR A 66 4.50 13.40 -4.39
N LEU A 67 4.56 12.23 -3.74
CA LEU A 67 5.82 11.55 -3.45
C LEU A 67 6.64 11.25 -4.71
N LYS A 68 6.00 10.75 -5.78
CA LYS A 68 6.68 10.45 -7.04
C LYS A 68 7.27 11.69 -7.69
N TYR A 69 6.48 12.77 -7.79
CA TYR A 69 6.94 14.01 -8.41
C TYR A 69 8.10 14.64 -7.64
N GLU A 70 7.93 14.84 -6.33
CA GLU A 70 8.90 15.60 -5.53
C GLU A 70 10.17 14.80 -5.17
N ARG A 71 10.12 13.46 -5.16
CA ARG A 71 11.22 12.64 -4.61
C ARG A 71 11.76 11.58 -5.53
N ILE A 72 11.09 11.27 -6.64
CA ILE A 72 11.55 10.23 -7.56
C ILE A 72 11.87 10.86 -8.90
N TYR A 73 10.93 11.60 -9.48
CA TYR A 73 11.11 12.19 -10.82
C TYR A 73 12.10 13.36 -10.81
N GLU A 74 12.13 14.18 -9.76
CA GLU A 74 13.16 15.22 -9.62
C GLU A 74 14.59 14.66 -9.46
N LEU A 75 14.75 13.44 -8.96
CA LEU A 75 16.06 12.81 -8.76
C LEU A 75 16.55 12.01 -9.98
N VAL A 76 15.68 11.74 -10.96
CA VAL A 76 16.04 10.99 -12.17
C VAL A 76 15.46 11.70 -13.41
N PRO A 77 16.20 12.65 -14.01
CA PRO A 77 15.68 13.50 -15.09
C PRO A 77 15.21 12.75 -16.34
N ASN A 78 15.58 11.47 -16.50
CA ASN A 78 15.35 10.70 -17.73
C ASN A 78 14.55 9.39 -17.52
N ALA A 79 13.89 9.17 -16.39
CA ALA A 79 13.18 7.90 -16.13
C ALA A 79 11.76 7.83 -16.71
N VAL A 80 11.40 8.73 -17.63
CA VAL A 80 10.02 8.83 -18.13
C VAL A 80 10.02 8.92 -19.65
N GLU A 81 10.24 7.78 -20.30
CA GLU A 81 9.53 7.49 -21.54
C GLU A 81 8.34 6.61 -21.15
N PHE A 82 7.14 7.20 -21.19
CA PHE A 82 5.89 6.45 -21.16
C PHE A 82 5.59 6.03 -22.61
N GLU A 83 5.78 4.76 -22.93
CA GLU A 83 5.03 4.09 -24.02
C GLU A 83 3.65 3.65 -23.52
#